data_AF-A0A3B9UUI1-F1
#
_entry.id   AF-A0A3B9UUI1-F1
#
_cell.length_a   1.000
_cell.length_b   1.000
_cell.length_c   1.000
_cell.angle_alpha   90.00
_cell.angle_beta   90.00
_cell.angle_gamma   90.00
#
_symmetry.space_group_name_H-M   'P 1'
#
loop_
_entity.id
_entity.type
_entity.pdbx_description
1 polymer ?
#
loop_
_entity_poly.entity_id
_entity_poly.type
_entity_poly.pdbx_seq_one_letter_code
_entity_poly.pdbx_strand_id
1 'polypeptide(L)' 'TTFIAEIIVHRGYRGKGIGKALLDICHQLYPKTRIELLADEEVYEFYTRNKFTKIMGFRKSYAV' A
#
# COMPACT_ATOMS: atom_id res chain seq x y z
N THR A 1 10.68 4.11 -6.32
CA THR A 1 9.56 3.67 -5.47
C THR A 1 8.32 4.47 -5.85
N THR A 2 7.15 3.84 -5.83
CA THR A 2 5.85 4.55 -5.84
C THR A 2 5.33 4.55 -4.42
N PHE A 3 5.19 5.74 -3.83
CA PHE A 3 4.60 5.90 -2.52
C PHE A 3 3.09 6.09 -2.67
N ILE A 4 2.30 5.27 -1.98
CA ILE A 4 0.85 5.42 -1.92
C ILE A 4 0.50 5.98 -0.55
N ALA A 5 0.00 7.21 -0.53
CA ALA A 5 -0.41 7.86 0.72
C ALA A 5 -1.61 7.15 1.34
N GLU A 6 -2.68 6.94 0.54
CA GLU A 6 -3.91 6.28 1.00
C GLU A 6 -4.58 5.51 -0.14
N ILE A 7 -5.29 4.42 0.21
CA ILE A 7 -6.27 3.75 -0.63
C ILE A 7 -7.56 3.65 0.15
N ILE A 8 -8.61 4.30 -0.34
CA ILE A 8 -9.90 4.34 0.34
C ILE A 8 -10.94 3.64 -0.53
N VAL A 9 -11.56 2.60 0.02
CA VAL A 9 -12.72 1.94 -0.59
C VAL A 9 -13.94 2.17 0.29
N HIS A 10 -14.97 2.77 -0.30
CA HIS A 10 -16.25 3.02 0.37
C HIS A 10 -16.80 1.73 0.99
N ARG A 11 -17.38 1.80 2.19
CA ARG A 11 -17.77 0.63 3.00
C ARG A 11 -18.68 -0.35 2.25
N GLY A 12 -19.67 0.15 1.51
CA GLY A 12 -20.60 -0.67 0.71
C GLY A 12 -19.98 -1.36 -0.52
N TYR A 13 -18.72 -1.07 -0.83
CA TYR A 13 -17.98 -1.63 -1.96
C TYR A 13 -16.77 -2.47 -1.53
N ARG A 14 -16.52 -2.62 -0.23
CA ARG A 14 -15.46 -3.50 0.29
C ARG A 14 -15.81 -4.98 0.04
N GLY A 15 -14.80 -5.84 0.03
CA GLY A 15 -14.96 -7.28 -0.27
C GLY A 15 -15.14 -7.62 -1.75
N LYS A 16 -15.22 -6.62 -2.64
CA LYS A 16 -15.41 -6.81 -4.09
C LYS A 16 -14.10 -6.75 -4.91
N GLY A 17 -12.94 -6.87 -4.26
CA GLY A 17 -11.63 -6.83 -4.94
C GLY A 17 -11.13 -5.45 -5.37
N ILE A 18 -11.90 -4.37 -5.17
CA ILE A 18 -11.55 -3.01 -5.63
C ILE A 18 -10.21 -2.52 -5.10
N GLY A 19 -9.91 -2.75 -3.81
CA GLY A 19 -8.63 -2.33 -3.24
C GLY A 19 -7.42 -2.97 -3.94
N LYS A 20 -7.54 -4.25 -4.33
CA LYS A 20 -6.49 -4.94 -5.11
C LYS A 20 -6.40 -4.37 -6.52
N ALA A 21 -7.54 -4.11 -7.18
CA ALA A 21 -7.54 -3.51 -8.50
C ALA A 21 -6.86 -2.12 -8.51
N LEU A 22 -7.07 -1.31 -7.48
CA LEU A 22 -6.38 -0.03 -7.32
C LEU A 22 -4.86 -0.21 -7.19
N LEU A 23 -4.39 -1.17 -6.39
CA LEU A 23 -2.97 -1.52 -6.28
C LEU A 23 -2.37 -1.98 -7.63
N ASP A 24 -3.11 -2.83 -8.35
CA ASP A 24 -2.69 -3.34 -9.66
C ASP A 24 -2.54 -2.19 -10.67
N ILE A 25 -3.49 -1.24 -10.69
CA ILE A 25 -3.40 -0.03 -11.54
C ILE A 25 -2.20 0.83 -11.17
N CYS A 26 -1.94 1.07 -9.88
CA CYS A 26 -0.76 1.82 -9.45
C CYS A 26 0.54 1.18 -9.95
N HIS A 27 0.64 -0.15 -9.88
CA HIS A 27 1.79 -0.86 -10.43
C HIS A 27 1.87 -0.75 -11.95
N GLN A 28 0.75 -0.88 -12.67
CA GLN A 28 0.72 -0.74 -14.13
C GLN A 28 1.17 0.65 -14.62
N LEU A 29 0.82 1.71 -13.88
CA LEU A 29 1.27 3.07 -14.18
C LEU A 29 2.79 3.25 -13.96
N TYR A 30 3.35 2.58 -12.95
CA TYR A 30 4.77 2.69 -12.57
C TYR A 30 5.44 1.32 -12.39
N PRO A 31 5.54 0.51 -13.47
CA PRO A 31 5.85 -0.93 -13.38
C PRO A 31 7.26 -1.23 -12.91
N LYS A 32 8.18 -0.27 -13.06
CA LYS A 32 9.59 -0.43 -12.65
C LYS A 32 9.84 -0.06 -11.19
N THR A 33 8.79 0.32 -10.44
CA THR A 33 8.93 0.78 -9.07
C THR A 33 8.31 -0.19 -8.09
N ARG A 34 8.94 -0.34 -6.91
CA ARG A 34 8.31 -0.98 -5.75
C ARG A 34 7.26 -0.03 -5.16
N ILE A 35 6.13 -0.58 -4.73
CA ILE A 35 5.12 0.13 -3.94
C ILE A 35 5.54 0.16 -2.48
N GLU A 36 5.50 1.34 -1.87
CA GLU A 36 5.63 1.54 -0.43
C GLU A 36 4.41 2.30 0.08
N LEU A 37 3.89 1.88 1.23
CA LEU A 37 2.74 2.51 1.89
C LEU A 37 2.86 2.32 3.40
N LEU A 38 2.22 3.23 4.12
CA LEU A 38 2.02 3.11 5.57
C LEU A 38 0.60 2.59 5.80
N ALA A 39 0.47 1.67 6.74
CA ALA A 39 -0.78 0.99 7.03
C ALA A 39 -0.91 0.80 8.54
N ASP A 40 -2.11 1.02 9.07
CA ASP A 40 -2.45 0.70 10.45
C ASP A 40 -2.69 -0.80 10.63
N GLU A 41 -2.68 -1.26 11.89
CA GLU A 41 -2.75 -2.69 12.18
C GLU A 41 -4.02 -3.37 11.69
N GLU A 42 -5.14 -2.63 11.71
CA GLU A 42 -6.45 -3.10 11.27
C GLU A 42 -6.49 -3.53 9.79
N VAL A 43 -5.59 -3.00 8.96
CA VAL A 43 -5.54 -3.27 7.51
C VAL A 43 -4.38 -4.17 7.10
N TYR A 44 -3.58 -4.68 8.06
CA TYR A 44 -2.44 -5.57 7.76
C TYR A 44 -2.83 -6.84 7.03
N GLU A 45 -3.97 -7.44 7.38
CA GLU A 45 -4.41 -8.67 6.74
C GLU A 45 -4.65 -8.45 5.23
N PHE A 46 -5.21 -7.30 4.86
CA PHE A 46 -5.41 -6.96 3.45
C PHE A 46 -4.07 -6.87 2.70
N TYR A 47 -3.10 -6.13 3.22
CA TYR A 47 -1.81 -5.93 2.54
C TYR A 47 -0.96 -7.21 2.52
N THR A 48 -0.95 -8.00 3.60
CA THR A 48 -0.23 -9.29 3.63
C THR A 48 -0.82 -10.32 2.67
N ARG A 49 -2.16 -10.40 2.54
CA ARG A 49 -2.82 -11.21 1.50
C ARG A 49 -2.44 -10.78 0.08
N ASN A 50 -2.15 -9.49 -0.12
CA ASN A 50 -1.62 -8.94 -1.37
C ASN A 50 -0.08 -8.96 -1.45
N LYS A 51 0.58 -9.83 -0.68
CA LYS A 51 2.04 -10.10 -0.72
C LYS A 51 2.92 -8.91 -0.35
N PHE A 52 2.38 -7.91 0.34
CA PHE A 52 3.21 -6.88 0.96
C PHE A 52 3.97 -7.48 2.14
N THR A 53 5.27 -7.18 2.20
CA THR A 53 6.08 -7.42 3.40
C THR A 53 5.82 -6.29 4.39
N LYS A 54 5.50 -6.63 5.64
CA LYS A 54 5.36 -5.64 6.70
C LYS A 54 6.73 -5.00 6.98
N ILE A 55 6.76 -3.67 7.00
CA ILE A 55 7.92 -2.89 7.39
C ILE A 55 7.50 -2.03 8.58
N MET A 56 8.23 -2.12 9.70
CA MET A 56 8.06 -1.23 10.85
C MET A 56 8.99 -0.02 10.68
N GLY A 57 8.57 1.23 10.93
CA GLY A 57 9.58 2.28 10.87
C GLY A 57 9.25 3.73 11.23
N PHE A 58 10.35 4.39 11.61
CA PHE A 58 10.60 5.84 11.61
C PHE A 58 11.95 6.05 10.93
N ARG A 59 12.13 7.15 10.18
CA ARG A 59 13.44 7.51 9.63
C ARG A 59 13.77 8.98 9.85
N LYS A 60 15.01 9.21 10.29
CA LYS A 60 15.64 10.52 10.46
C LYS A 60 17.01 10.51 9.79
N SER A 61 17.36 11.62 9.15
CA SER A 61 18.70 11.83 8.61
C SER A 61 19.20 13.21 9.04
N TYR A 62 20.39 13.25 9.60
CA TYR A 62 21.13 14.48 9.90
C TYR A 62 22.24 14.63 8.86
N ALA A 63 22.52 15.85 8.44
CA ALA A 63 23.63 16.13 7.54
C ALA A 63 24.98 15.86 8.23
N VAL A 64 25.99 15.54 7.42
CA VAL A 64 27.41 15.83 7.73
C VAL A 64 27.68 17.25 7.26
#